data_AF-A0A7S3HPY3-F1
#
_entry.id   AF-A0A7S3HPY3-F1
#
_cell.length_a   1.000
_cell.length_b   1.000
_cell.length_c   1.000
_cell.angle_alpha   90.00
_cell.angle_beta   90.00
_cell.angle_gamma   90.00
#
_symmetry.space_group_name_H-M   'P 1'
#
loop_
_entity.id
_entity.type
_entity.pdbx_description
1 polymer ?
#
loop_
_entity_poly.entity_id
_entity_poly.type
_entity_poly.pdbx_seq_one_letter_code
_entity_poly.pdbx_strand_id
1 'polypeptide(L)'
;PGEELVVVPQASLFSLFEIDRSPVEVTIISAVTTAGTTEAYGDGLYGAVALRPSTFTVCPRDRFRNMRDDDDPFYLATQLFTASMILENDQGHNGVGSERLTPEMVYNSETFCFDFTYIPERAGDYRLEVYYEPTRGSGAQAQIAGSPFYLTVEPDKMSGPKSLIQDLPSPLYAEAGYCYNYTVVARDNAENYLFKGGD
;
A
#
# COMPACT_ATOMS: atom_id res chain seq x y z
N PRO A 1 -63.81 30.57 -57.24
CA PRO A 1 -63.72 29.63 -56.10
C PRO A 1 -62.33 29.73 -55.46
N GLY A 2 -62.23 30.44 -54.34
CA GLY A 2 -60.96 30.56 -53.60
C GLY A 2 -60.79 29.33 -52.72
N GLU A 3 -59.62 28.69 -52.78
CA GLU A 3 -59.27 27.62 -51.84
C GLU A 3 -59.06 28.24 -50.45
N GLU A 4 -59.78 27.68 -49.47
CA GLU A 4 -59.66 28.05 -48.06
C GLU A 4 -58.32 27.52 -47.53
N LEU A 5 -57.48 28.43 -47.02
CA LEU A 5 -56.19 28.04 -46.43
C LEU A 5 -56.46 27.31 -45.11
N VAL A 6 -56.16 26.02 -45.09
CA VAL A 6 -56.29 25.18 -43.89
C VAL A 6 -55.00 25.28 -43.06
N VAL A 7 -55.13 25.62 -41.79
CA VAL A 7 -54.02 25.64 -40.84
C VAL A 7 -53.52 24.20 -40.62
N VAL A 8 -52.25 23.93 -40.91
CA VAL A 8 -51.62 22.64 -40.66
C VAL A 8 -51.51 22.42 -39.14
N PRO A 9 -52.09 21.35 -38.58
CA PRO A 9 -51.99 21.06 -37.15
C PRO A 9 -50.52 20.88 -36.73
N GLN A 10 -50.16 21.35 -35.53
CA GLN A 10 -48.78 21.22 -35.03
C GLN A 10 -48.28 19.77 -34.97
N ALA A 11 -49.18 18.79 -34.78
CA ALA A 11 -48.89 17.37 -34.83
C ALA A 11 -48.46 16.86 -36.23
N SER A 12 -48.66 17.65 -37.28
CA SER A 12 -48.22 17.38 -38.65
C SER A 12 -46.94 18.15 -39.03
N LEU A 13 -46.43 19.01 -38.14
CA LEU A 13 -45.20 19.78 -38.38
C LEU A 13 -43.93 19.08 -37.88
N PHE A 14 -44.05 18.10 -36.97
CA PHE A 14 -42.91 17.34 -36.46
C PHE A 14 -43.28 15.86 -36.32
N SER A 15 -42.51 15.00 -36.98
CA SER A 15 -42.51 13.56 -36.77
C SER A 15 -41.16 13.15 -36.20
N LEU A 16 -41.19 12.58 -34.99
CA LEU A 16 -40.00 12.01 -34.36
C LEU A 16 -39.78 10.62 -34.97
N PHE A 17 -38.78 10.47 -35.82
CA PHE A 17 -38.34 9.18 -36.31
C PHE A 17 -36.97 8.88 -35.73
N GLU A 18 -36.85 7.73 -35.08
CA GLU A 18 -35.54 7.17 -34.74
C GLU A 18 -34.80 6.86 -36.04
N ILE A 19 -33.53 7.28 -36.11
CA ILE A 19 -32.65 6.86 -37.19
C ILE A 19 -32.25 5.40 -36.98
N ASP A 20 -31.82 4.71 -38.04
CA ASP A 20 -31.42 3.31 -37.93
C ASP A 20 -30.41 3.12 -36.77
N ARG A 21 -30.70 2.12 -35.92
CA ARG A 21 -30.00 1.77 -34.67
C ARG A 21 -30.15 2.74 -33.49
N SER A 22 -30.95 3.80 -33.59
CA SER A 22 -31.23 4.69 -32.46
C SER A 22 -32.42 4.20 -31.63
N PRO A 23 -32.36 4.29 -30.28
CA PRO A 23 -31.19 4.66 -29.48
C PRO A 23 -30.11 3.56 -29.49
N VAL A 24 -28.85 3.98 -29.57
CA VAL A 24 -27.69 3.08 -29.40
C VAL A 24 -27.23 3.14 -27.95
N GLU A 25 -27.11 1.98 -27.32
CA GLU A 25 -26.45 1.88 -26.02
C GLU A 25 -24.93 2.04 -26.18
N VAL A 26 -24.34 2.95 -25.42
CA VAL A 26 -22.89 3.18 -25.37
C VAL A 26 -22.41 2.94 -23.95
N THR A 27 -21.50 1.98 -23.79
CA THR A 27 -20.79 1.76 -22.53
C THR A 27 -19.57 2.65 -22.48
N ILE A 28 -19.47 3.46 -21.43
CA ILE A 28 -18.29 4.30 -21.16
C ILE A 28 -17.47 3.58 -20.09
N ILE A 29 -16.21 3.33 -20.39
CA ILE A 29 -15.25 2.71 -19.46
C ILE A 29 -14.13 3.69 -19.10
N SER A 30 -13.45 3.40 -18.00
CA SER A 30 -12.30 4.14 -17.50
C SER A 30 -11.13 4.15 -18.51
N ALA A 31 -10.32 5.21 -18.46
CA ALA A 31 -9.10 5.29 -19.28
C ALA A 31 -7.96 4.46 -18.66
N VAL A 32 -6.81 4.35 -19.34
CA VAL A 32 -5.61 3.64 -18.82
C VAL A 32 -5.21 4.11 -17.42
N THR A 33 -4.75 3.17 -16.58
CA THR A 33 -4.25 3.46 -15.23
C THR A 33 -3.19 4.54 -15.27
N THR A 34 -3.25 5.47 -14.32
CA THR A 34 -2.33 6.59 -14.20
C THR A 34 -1.79 6.63 -12.77
N ALA A 35 -0.48 6.46 -12.61
CA ALA A 35 0.18 6.36 -11.31
C ALA A 35 -0.20 7.52 -10.36
N GLY A 36 -0.13 8.76 -10.84
CA GLY A 36 -0.38 9.96 -10.01
C GLY A 36 -1.83 10.15 -9.55
N THR A 37 -2.78 9.33 -10.02
CA THR A 37 -4.17 9.32 -9.54
C THR A 37 -4.54 8.00 -8.86
N THR A 38 -3.77 6.93 -9.05
CA THR A 38 -3.92 5.66 -8.32
C THR A 38 -3.82 5.89 -6.82
N GLU A 39 -4.70 5.23 -6.07
CA GLU A 39 -4.85 5.37 -4.63
C GLU A 39 -4.26 4.16 -3.89
N ALA A 40 -3.73 4.40 -2.69
CA ALA A 40 -3.34 3.34 -1.76
C ALA A 40 -3.88 3.64 -0.36
N TYR A 41 -4.30 2.60 0.36
CA TYR A 41 -4.77 2.70 1.73
C TYR A 41 -4.44 1.43 2.54
N GLY A 42 -4.51 1.53 3.87
CA GLY A 42 -4.25 0.43 4.79
C GLY A 42 -3.22 0.79 5.85
N ASP A 43 -3.29 0.12 7.00
CA ASP A 43 -2.43 0.42 8.16
C ASP A 43 -0.96 0.14 7.87
N GLY A 44 -0.66 -0.83 6.99
CA GLY A 44 0.70 -1.15 6.54
C GLY A 44 1.39 -0.05 5.71
N LEU A 45 0.70 1.06 5.42
CA LEU A 45 1.36 2.25 4.87
C LEU A 45 2.01 3.12 5.96
N TYR A 46 1.64 2.92 7.23
CA TYR A 46 1.98 3.83 8.33
C TYR A 46 2.57 3.13 9.56
N GLY A 47 2.25 1.84 9.78
CA GLY A 47 2.77 1.08 10.91
C GLY A 47 2.79 -0.43 10.68
N ALA A 48 3.67 -1.10 11.41
CA ALA A 48 3.68 -2.55 11.52
C ALA A 48 4.33 -2.99 12.84
N VAL A 49 4.27 -4.29 13.11
CA VAL A 49 5.00 -4.93 14.21
C VAL A 49 5.93 -5.96 13.61
N ALA A 50 7.16 -6.02 14.10
CA ALA A 50 8.14 -7.01 13.67
C ALA A 50 7.56 -8.43 13.78
N LEU A 51 7.95 -9.30 12.85
CA LEU A 51 7.53 -10.71 12.76
C LEU A 51 6.02 -10.94 12.57
N ARG A 52 5.24 -9.88 12.30
CA ARG A 52 3.80 -9.98 12.01
C ARG A 52 3.49 -9.52 10.60
N PRO A 53 2.53 -10.16 9.92
CA PRO A 53 2.07 -9.70 8.61
C PRO A 53 1.39 -8.34 8.76
N SER A 54 1.76 -7.41 7.88
CA SER A 54 1.08 -6.13 7.68
C SER A 54 0.69 -5.98 6.23
N THR A 55 -0.40 -5.25 5.98
CA THR A 55 -1.02 -5.17 4.65
C THR A 55 -1.42 -3.74 4.28
N PHE A 56 -1.43 -3.50 2.97
CA PHE A 56 -2.04 -2.33 2.36
C PHE A 56 -2.60 -2.71 0.98
N THR A 57 -3.49 -1.89 0.45
CA THR A 57 -4.15 -2.12 -0.83
C THR A 57 -3.88 -0.95 -1.77
N VAL A 58 -3.66 -1.24 -3.06
CA VAL A 58 -3.51 -0.26 -4.14
C VAL A 58 -4.65 -0.42 -5.14
N CYS A 59 -5.44 0.63 -5.32
CA CYS A 59 -6.62 0.63 -6.20
C CYS A 59 -6.34 1.51 -7.42
N PRO A 60 -6.19 0.91 -8.62
CA PRO A 60 -5.79 1.63 -9.82
C PRO A 60 -6.85 2.64 -10.26
N ARG A 61 -6.41 3.85 -10.62
CA ARG A 61 -7.30 4.89 -11.16
C ARG A 61 -6.79 5.40 -12.49
N ASP A 62 -7.71 5.86 -13.33
CA ASP A 62 -7.36 6.57 -14.55
C ASP A 62 -6.98 8.04 -14.27
N ARG A 63 -6.56 8.78 -15.30
CA ARG A 63 -6.19 10.21 -15.18
C ARG A 63 -7.33 11.13 -14.71
N PHE A 64 -8.57 10.67 -14.79
CA PHE A 64 -9.77 11.40 -14.35
C PHE A 64 -10.26 10.93 -12.97
N ARG A 65 -9.48 10.06 -12.31
CA ARG A 65 -9.76 9.44 -10.99
C ARG A 65 -10.91 8.42 -10.99
N ASN A 66 -11.34 7.95 -12.16
CA ASN A 66 -12.25 6.82 -12.22
C ASN A 66 -11.52 5.57 -11.73
N MET A 67 -12.23 4.72 -11.00
CA MET A 67 -11.73 3.40 -10.62
C MET A 67 -11.58 2.54 -11.89
N ARG A 68 -10.56 1.68 -11.91
CA ARG A 68 -10.32 0.73 -13.01
C ARG A 68 -10.94 -0.63 -12.68
N ASP A 69 -12.26 -0.67 -12.53
CA ASP A 69 -13.07 -1.85 -12.19
C ASP A 69 -13.99 -2.32 -13.32
N ASP A 70 -13.87 -1.72 -14.50
CA ASP A 70 -14.81 -1.83 -15.62
C ASP A 70 -14.17 -2.37 -16.92
N ASP A 71 -12.98 -2.98 -16.81
CA ASP A 71 -12.25 -3.60 -17.92
C ASP A 71 -12.20 -5.14 -17.77
N ASP A 72 -11.62 -5.82 -18.75
CA ASP A 72 -11.41 -7.26 -18.71
C ASP A 72 -10.61 -7.67 -17.45
N PRO A 73 -11.13 -8.57 -16.60
CA PRO A 73 -10.46 -8.93 -15.34
C PRO A 73 -9.07 -9.54 -15.53
N PHE A 74 -8.84 -10.26 -16.64
CA PHE A 74 -7.53 -10.81 -16.96
C PHE A 74 -6.54 -9.68 -17.27
N TYR A 75 -6.96 -8.69 -18.06
CA TYR A 75 -6.16 -7.48 -18.31
C TYR A 75 -5.88 -6.70 -17.02
N LEU A 76 -6.89 -6.45 -16.18
CA LEU A 76 -6.73 -5.73 -14.91
C LEU A 76 -5.72 -6.43 -13.98
N ALA A 77 -5.75 -7.75 -13.90
CA ALA A 77 -4.80 -8.55 -13.11
C ALA A 77 -3.35 -8.45 -13.61
N THR A 78 -3.11 -8.03 -14.86
CA THR A 78 -1.76 -7.90 -15.42
C THR A 78 -1.08 -6.55 -15.17
N GLN A 79 -1.75 -5.61 -14.51
CA GLN A 79 -1.16 -4.30 -14.22
C GLN A 79 0.09 -4.45 -13.33
N LEU A 80 1.11 -3.67 -13.66
CA LEU A 80 2.45 -3.83 -13.09
C LEU A 80 2.65 -2.87 -11.93
N PHE A 81 2.12 -3.25 -10.77
CA PHE A 81 2.49 -2.61 -9.51
C PHE A 81 3.66 -3.34 -8.86
N THR A 82 4.55 -2.58 -8.26
CA THR A 82 5.65 -3.11 -7.44
C THR A 82 5.81 -2.25 -6.20
N ALA A 83 6.25 -2.87 -5.12
CA ALA A 83 6.53 -2.19 -3.87
C ALA A 83 7.93 -2.56 -3.38
N SER A 84 8.63 -1.60 -2.77
CA SER A 84 9.91 -1.84 -2.10
C SER A 84 9.96 -1.05 -0.80
N MET A 85 10.31 -1.73 0.29
CA MET A 85 10.54 -1.10 1.58
C MET A 85 12.03 -1.07 1.86
N ILE A 86 12.51 0.08 2.34
CA ILE A 86 13.92 0.31 2.67
C ILE A 86 13.97 0.77 4.12
N LEU A 87 14.71 0.05 4.96
CA LEU A 87 14.99 0.47 6.33
C LEU A 87 15.92 1.68 6.30
N GLU A 88 15.45 2.83 6.78
CA GLU A 88 16.22 4.07 6.85
C GLU A 88 16.90 4.23 8.22
N ASN A 89 16.24 3.78 9.29
CA ASN A 89 16.75 3.89 10.65
C ASN A 89 16.50 2.60 11.43
N ASP A 90 17.56 1.82 11.67
CA ASP A 90 17.51 0.58 12.45
C ASP A 90 17.47 0.90 13.95
N GLN A 91 16.26 1.00 14.49
CA GLN A 91 16.08 1.19 15.93
C GLN A 91 16.34 -0.12 16.70
N GLY A 92 16.27 -1.28 16.04
CA GLY A 92 16.48 -2.60 16.65
C GLY A 92 17.93 -2.96 16.99
N HIS A 93 18.93 -2.41 16.28
CA HIS A 93 20.34 -2.86 16.36
C HIS A 93 21.40 -1.73 16.36
N ASN A 94 21.15 -0.61 17.04
CA ASN A 94 22.08 0.55 17.14
C ASN A 94 22.34 1.29 15.81
N GLY A 95 21.32 1.43 14.96
CA GLY A 95 21.24 2.58 14.05
C GLY A 95 21.99 2.48 12.72
N VAL A 96 22.14 1.30 12.12
CA VAL A 96 22.64 1.19 10.74
C VAL A 96 21.81 0.19 9.95
N GLY A 97 20.84 0.69 9.18
CA GLY A 97 19.95 -0.12 8.36
C GLY A 97 20.31 -0.10 6.88
N SER A 98 20.27 -1.27 6.23
CA SER A 98 20.20 -1.40 4.76
C SER A 98 19.29 -2.56 4.35
N GLU A 99 18.31 -2.90 5.19
CA GLU A 99 17.34 -3.94 4.88
C GLU A 99 16.40 -3.48 3.77
N ARG A 100 16.12 -4.41 2.85
CA ARG A 100 15.11 -4.22 1.81
C ARG A 100 14.11 -5.36 1.88
N LEU A 101 12.83 -5.00 1.91
CA LEU A 101 11.73 -5.95 1.81
C LEU A 101 10.96 -5.67 0.53
N THR A 102 10.50 -6.74 -0.11
CA THR A 102 9.61 -6.67 -1.27
C THR A 102 8.28 -7.25 -0.83
N PRO A 103 7.25 -6.42 -0.59
CA PRO A 103 5.92 -6.91 -0.28
C PRO A 103 5.40 -7.84 -1.39
N GLU A 104 4.77 -8.94 -0.98
CA GLU A 104 4.05 -9.84 -1.88
C GLU A 104 2.77 -9.15 -2.35
N MET A 105 2.45 -9.26 -3.64
CA MET A 105 1.30 -8.61 -4.26
C MET A 105 0.34 -9.66 -4.82
N VAL A 106 -0.94 -9.51 -4.52
CA VAL A 106 -2.03 -10.34 -5.06
C VAL A 106 -3.12 -9.44 -5.64
N TYR A 107 -3.56 -9.74 -6.87
CA TYR A 107 -4.72 -9.07 -7.44
C TYR A 107 -6.02 -9.65 -6.86
N ASN A 108 -6.90 -8.77 -6.39
CA ASN A 108 -8.19 -9.14 -5.82
C ASN A 108 -9.31 -8.83 -6.82
N SER A 109 -9.89 -9.88 -7.40
CA SER A 109 -10.95 -9.75 -8.41
C SER A 109 -12.29 -9.30 -7.87
N GLU A 110 -12.49 -9.28 -6.55
CA GLU A 110 -13.72 -8.78 -5.92
C GLU A 110 -13.68 -7.26 -5.75
N THR A 111 -12.50 -6.70 -5.48
CA THR A 111 -12.29 -5.27 -5.24
C THR A 111 -11.64 -4.53 -6.41
N PHE A 112 -11.13 -5.25 -7.41
CA PHE A 112 -10.35 -4.72 -8.53
C PHE A 112 -9.08 -3.96 -8.09
N CYS A 113 -8.54 -4.31 -6.93
CA CYS A 113 -7.33 -3.73 -6.35
C CYS A 113 -6.22 -4.77 -6.17
N PHE A 114 -5.03 -4.29 -5.80
CA PHE A 114 -3.86 -5.10 -5.51
C PHE A 114 -3.57 -5.07 -4.02
N ASP A 115 -3.68 -6.23 -3.37
CA ASP A 115 -3.40 -6.40 -1.96
C ASP A 115 -1.93 -6.75 -1.77
N PHE A 116 -1.22 -5.92 -1.01
CA PHE A 116 0.17 -6.09 -0.66
C PHE A 116 0.31 -6.60 0.77
N THR A 117 1.17 -7.59 0.98
CA THR A 117 1.50 -8.15 2.29
C THR A 117 3.01 -8.19 2.49
N TYR A 118 3.47 -7.81 3.68
CA TYR A 118 4.88 -7.94 4.08
C TYR A 118 5.00 -8.31 5.56
N ILE A 119 6.14 -8.90 5.92
CA ILE A 119 6.48 -9.24 7.30
C ILE A 119 7.86 -8.63 7.58
N PRO A 120 7.95 -7.51 8.31
CA PRO A 120 9.25 -6.92 8.64
C PRO A 120 9.90 -7.68 9.79
N GLU A 121 11.21 -7.94 9.72
CA GLU A 121 11.95 -8.56 10.83
C GLU A 121 12.59 -7.52 11.76
N ARG A 122 12.97 -6.35 11.22
CA ARG A 122 13.61 -5.29 12.01
C ARG A 122 12.63 -4.21 12.43
N ALA A 123 12.76 -3.78 13.67
CA ALA A 123 12.09 -2.59 14.16
C ALA A 123 12.84 -1.33 13.70
N GLY A 124 12.10 -0.29 13.33
CA GLY A 124 12.69 0.94 12.83
C GLY A 124 11.81 1.70 11.86
N ASP A 125 12.38 2.73 11.25
CA ASP A 125 11.68 3.59 10.30
C ASP A 125 11.98 3.15 8.87
N TYR A 126 10.92 2.90 8.10
CA TYR A 126 10.99 2.41 6.73
C TYR A 126 10.42 3.43 5.75
N ARG A 127 11.07 3.52 4.59
CA ARG A 127 10.52 4.16 3.39
C ARG A 127 9.95 3.09 2.47
N LEU A 128 8.63 3.13 2.25
CA LEU A 128 7.89 2.27 1.34
C LEU A 128 7.63 3.02 0.03
N GLU A 129 8.19 2.54 -1.06
CA GLU A 129 7.99 3.06 -2.41
C GLU A 129 7.07 2.13 -3.19
N VAL A 130 6.03 2.69 -3.82
CA VAL A 130 5.11 1.93 -4.65
C VAL A 130 5.09 2.51 -6.05
N TYR A 131 5.37 1.67 -7.03
CA TYR A 131 5.54 2.03 -8.43
C TYR A 131 4.48 1.37 -9.30
N TYR A 132 4.11 2.07 -10.36
CA TYR A 132 3.35 1.55 -11.50
C TYR A 132 4.19 1.64 -12.77
N GLU A 133 4.27 0.54 -13.52
CA GLU A 133 4.87 0.50 -14.85
C GLU A 133 3.76 0.34 -15.92
N PRO A 134 3.48 1.37 -16.74
CA PRO A 134 2.39 1.32 -17.73
C PRO A 134 2.69 0.38 -18.89
N THR A 135 3.96 0.02 -19.11
CA THR A 135 4.37 -0.85 -20.21
C THR A 135 5.48 -1.77 -19.73
N ARG A 136 5.22 -3.08 -19.78
CA ARG A 136 6.13 -4.12 -19.29
C ARG A 136 7.52 -3.99 -19.92
N GLY A 137 8.55 -3.88 -19.08
CA GLY A 137 9.94 -3.86 -19.52
C GLY A 137 10.36 -2.57 -20.22
N SER A 138 9.55 -1.51 -20.10
CA SER A 138 9.92 -0.17 -20.57
C SER A 138 10.95 0.48 -19.65
N GLY A 139 10.99 0.06 -18.38
CA GLY A 139 11.78 0.71 -17.33
C GLY A 139 11.22 2.08 -16.91
N ALA A 140 10.13 2.53 -17.52
CA ALA A 140 9.47 3.79 -17.24
C ALA A 140 8.46 3.61 -16.10
N GLN A 141 8.97 3.39 -14.89
CA GLN A 141 8.14 3.31 -13.69
C GLN A 141 7.85 4.70 -13.11
N ALA A 142 6.64 4.89 -12.59
CA ALA A 142 6.24 6.11 -11.88
C ALA A 142 5.70 5.75 -10.50
N GLN A 143 6.02 6.57 -9.49
CA GLN A 143 5.44 6.42 -8.16
C GLN A 143 3.95 6.73 -8.19
N ILE A 144 3.16 5.95 -7.45
CA ILE A 144 1.74 6.23 -7.28
C ILE A 144 1.52 7.46 -6.39
N ALA A 145 0.29 7.99 -6.36
CA ALA A 145 -0.04 9.09 -5.46
C ALA A 145 0.27 8.72 -4.00
N GLY A 146 0.96 9.61 -3.28
CA GLY A 146 1.34 9.43 -1.88
C GLY A 146 2.67 8.71 -1.66
N SER A 147 3.18 7.95 -2.62
CA SER A 147 4.51 7.34 -2.53
C SER A 147 5.61 8.41 -2.63
N PRO A 148 6.72 8.30 -1.86
CA PRO A 148 6.98 7.29 -0.84
C PRO A 148 6.13 7.47 0.43
N PHE A 149 5.73 6.35 1.02
CA PHE A 149 5.12 6.28 2.35
C PHE A 149 6.22 6.05 3.41
N TYR A 150 6.05 6.66 4.58
CA TYR A 150 6.97 6.50 5.71
C TYR A 150 6.22 5.84 6.86
N LEU A 151 6.75 4.73 7.36
CA LEU A 151 6.14 3.97 8.45
C LEU A 151 7.16 3.56 9.50
N THR A 152 6.67 3.37 10.73
CA THR A 152 7.46 2.84 11.84
C THR A 152 7.04 1.41 12.14
N VAL A 153 8.04 0.53 12.23
CA VAL A 153 7.88 -0.86 12.66
C VAL A 153 8.25 -0.95 14.14
N GLU A 154 7.29 -1.31 14.98
CA GLU A 154 7.53 -1.59 16.40
C GLU A 154 8.17 -2.98 16.58
N PRO A 155 9.02 -3.18 17.60
CA PRO A 155 9.48 -4.52 17.98
C PRO A 155 8.29 -5.42 18.39
N ASP A 156 8.47 -6.74 18.25
CA ASP A 156 7.48 -7.71 18.75
C ASP A 156 7.61 -7.88 20.28
N LYS A 157 6.81 -8.79 20.85
CA LYS A 157 6.84 -9.13 22.28
C LYS A 157 8.25 -9.50 22.77
N MET A 158 8.54 -9.12 24.00
CA MET A 158 9.79 -9.46 24.67
C MET A 158 10.11 -10.97 24.60
N SER A 159 11.37 -11.28 24.30
CA SER A 159 11.96 -12.60 24.37
C SER A 159 13.06 -12.63 25.42
N GLY A 160 12.77 -13.24 26.57
CA GLY A 160 13.73 -13.43 27.67
C GLY A 160 15.04 -14.08 27.22
N PRO A 161 15.01 -15.20 26.45
CA PRO A 161 16.22 -15.86 25.95
C PRO A 161 17.05 -15.03 24.97
N LYS A 162 16.43 -14.08 24.27
CA LYS A 162 17.13 -13.15 23.36
C LYS A 162 17.55 -11.87 24.06
N SER A 163 16.99 -11.54 25.21
CA SER A 163 17.42 -10.36 25.98
C SER A 163 18.85 -10.56 26.51
N LEU A 164 19.54 -9.46 26.81
CA LEU A 164 20.95 -9.48 27.21
C LEU A 164 21.16 -8.70 28.51
N ILE A 165 22.14 -9.12 29.30
CA ILE A 165 22.61 -8.37 30.47
C ILE A 165 23.92 -7.69 30.10
N GLN A 166 23.97 -6.38 30.31
CA GLN A 166 25.15 -5.53 30.18
C GLN A 166 25.63 -5.05 31.55
N ASP A 167 26.86 -4.53 31.58
CA ASP A 167 27.47 -3.89 32.74
C ASP A 167 27.65 -4.82 33.96
N LEU A 168 27.69 -6.15 33.75
CA LEU A 168 28.06 -7.08 34.80
C LEU A 168 29.54 -6.90 35.18
N PRO A 169 29.88 -6.92 36.48
CA PRO A 169 31.26 -6.90 36.92
C PRO A 169 32.03 -8.12 36.37
N SER A 170 33.27 -7.88 35.93
CA SER A 170 34.21 -8.92 35.48
C SER A 170 35.50 -8.86 36.30
N PRO A 171 35.90 -9.94 37.00
CA PRO A 171 35.20 -11.23 37.10
C PRO A 171 33.86 -11.11 37.84
N LEU A 172 32.97 -12.09 37.63
CA LEU A 172 31.67 -12.12 38.29
C LEU A 172 31.86 -12.47 39.79
N TYR A 173 32.08 -11.44 40.61
CA TYR A 173 32.06 -11.56 42.07
C TYR A 173 31.25 -10.41 42.66
N ALA A 174 30.67 -10.65 43.83
CA ALA A 174 29.99 -9.65 44.62
C ALA A 174 30.53 -9.69 46.05
N GLU A 175 30.81 -8.51 46.60
CA GLU A 175 31.25 -8.33 47.98
C GLU A 175 30.03 -8.09 48.88
N ALA A 176 30.03 -8.73 50.06
CA ALA A 176 28.98 -8.54 51.04
C ALA A 176 28.93 -7.06 51.49
N GLY A 177 27.74 -6.46 51.41
CA GLY A 177 27.52 -5.06 51.79
C GLY A 177 27.68 -4.04 50.65
N TYR A 178 28.01 -4.47 49.43
CA TYR A 178 28.09 -3.59 48.26
C TYR A 178 26.91 -3.77 47.31
N CYS A 179 26.49 -2.67 46.67
CA CYS A 179 25.51 -2.67 45.60
C CYS A 179 26.20 -2.79 44.24
N TYR A 180 25.67 -3.63 43.36
CA TYR A 180 26.13 -3.80 42.00
C TYR A 180 24.98 -3.46 41.05
N ASN A 181 25.26 -2.62 40.07
CA ASN A 181 24.30 -2.26 39.04
C ASN A 181 24.62 -3.07 37.78
N TYR A 182 23.58 -3.51 37.10
CA TYR A 182 23.67 -4.11 35.77
C TYR A 182 22.46 -3.65 34.96
N THR A 183 22.58 -3.71 33.65
CA THR A 183 21.53 -3.28 32.73
C THR A 183 20.94 -4.51 32.05
N VAL A 184 19.62 -4.66 32.05
CA VAL A 184 18.94 -5.65 31.22
C VAL A 184 18.42 -4.93 29.98
N VAL A 185 18.92 -5.31 28.82
CA VAL A 185 18.42 -4.82 27.54
C VAL A 185 17.43 -5.85 27.00
N ALA A 186 16.15 -5.49 27.07
CA ALA A 186 15.05 -6.30 26.58
C ALA A 186 15.06 -6.33 25.04
N ARG A 187 14.92 -7.53 24.48
CA ARG A 187 14.85 -7.76 23.03
C ARG A 187 13.70 -8.68 22.65
N ASP A 188 13.17 -8.52 21.45
CA ASP A 188 12.19 -9.45 20.87
C ASP A 188 12.88 -10.69 20.26
N ASN A 189 12.12 -11.57 19.58
CA ASN A 189 12.67 -12.77 18.94
C ASN A 189 13.60 -12.48 17.75
N ALA A 190 13.43 -11.33 17.09
CA ALA A 190 14.30 -10.85 16.02
C ALA A 190 15.48 -10.01 16.54
N GLU A 191 15.66 -9.98 17.87
CA GLU A 191 16.70 -9.23 18.56
C GLU A 191 16.56 -7.70 18.46
N ASN A 192 15.37 -7.19 18.14
CA ASN A 192 15.08 -5.77 18.19
C ASN A 192 14.98 -5.28 19.64
N TYR A 193 15.51 -4.10 19.94
CA TYR A 193 15.34 -3.46 21.24
C TYR A 193 13.89 -3.08 21.53
N LEU A 194 13.44 -3.34 22.75
CA LEU A 194 12.16 -2.83 23.25
C LEU A 194 12.36 -1.45 23.87
N PHE A 195 11.54 -0.48 23.44
CA PHE A 195 11.60 0.92 23.93
C PHE A 195 10.57 1.22 25.03
N LYS A 196 9.66 0.29 25.30
CA LYS A 196 8.62 0.36 26.34
C LYS A 196 8.63 -0.94 27.14
N GLY A 197 8.40 -0.85 28.45
CA GLY A 197 8.20 -2.01 29.32
C GLY A 197 6.73 -2.28 29.59
N GLY A 198 6.42 -3.39 30.27
CA GLY A 198 5.06 -3.71 30.73
C GLY A 198 4.25 -4.67 29.84
N ASP A 199 4.92 -5.45 28.99
CA ASP A 199 4.32 -6.54 28.20
C ASP A 199 3.72 -7.68 29.07
#